data_AF-A0A0G1NNA5-F1
#
_entry.id   AF-A0A0G1NNA5-F1
#
_cell.length_a   1.000
_cell.length_b   1.000
_cell.length_c   1.000
_cell.angle_alpha   90.00
_cell.angle_beta   90.00
_cell.angle_gamma   90.00
#
_symmetry.space_group_name_H-M   'P 1'
#
loop_
_entity.id
_entity.type
_entity.pdbx_description
1 polymer ?
#
loop_
_entity_poly.entity_id
_entity_poly.type
_entity_poly.pdbx_seq_one_letter_code
_entity_poly.pdbx_strand_id
1 'polypeptide(L)'
;MLKIKKLIVMSAACAALFVFPAGLRADEISQRQTFFVNAKYDEFNRTTVNATLRHISQRAYFYVDDRFWSGLSAFGQNKITEAISELAREFDNNIYPESVAYWGAEPNPGVDGDSRVTVLLEDLVATAGGYFDGINNYRREEASDSNQREMVYISADSLAPALAKEFLAHEFQHLISSNQKEIQKGLSEEVWLNETRSEYAGAITSYDSESASGGVLSRRISIFKSSPSDSLIEWPNVATDYAQAALLGRYISGHYENILAETIKSNSIGIASINEFLARRGNTERFENIFANWTVANYINSASTNPKFSYTQEYLKDIQINPSRVTNITAGSDHSFSYSLEPWRAYWHKINVDSSETRAIKISFDPSLYKITYIDNLERNGFISNPGYITNPGGLQNFTLIPFHASVGSQNLTIKMAYTDEQPAAMFGPELKDGALIHKQGEPELYVIEGRYKRYLRPEVIRMYGHLDPNRAIALDAKTFDSYMSTNYVRYANDQKVYAVWPDGTKHWLQMSAKTFTDSGRDWNSIFIINDLELNAYQTSTPITR
;
A
#
# COMPACT_ATOMS: atom_id res chain seq x y z
N MET A 1 -35.56 65.99 30.31
CA MET A 1 -35.53 64.53 30.00
C MET A 1 -36.15 64.36 28.63
N LEU A 2 -35.67 63.58 27.65
CA LEU A 2 -34.44 62.83 27.44
C LEU A 2 -34.51 62.38 25.96
N LYS A 3 -33.42 62.58 25.19
CA LYS A 3 -32.98 61.83 23.99
C LYS A 3 -33.89 61.76 22.75
N ILE A 4 -33.57 62.61 21.75
CA ILE A 4 -33.70 62.29 20.32
C ILE A 4 -32.27 62.10 19.78
N LYS A 5 -31.94 60.89 19.32
CA LYS A 5 -30.65 60.57 18.69
C LYS A 5 -30.59 61.24 17.31
N LYS A 6 -29.54 62.02 17.08
CA LYS A 6 -29.20 62.63 15.78
C LYS A 6 -28.88 61.53 14.76
N LEU A 7 -29.58 61.58 13.63
CA LEU A 7 -29.23 60.90 12.39
C LEU A 7 -28.23 61.81 11.66
N ILE A 8 -26.96 61.38 11.54
CA ILE A 8 -25.98 62.03 10.68
C ILE A 8 -26.00 61.27 9.36
N VAL A 9 -26.51 61.93 8.32
CA VAL A 9 -26.35 61.51 6.93
C VAL A 9 -24.95 61.95 6.51
N MET A 10 -24.03 61.00 6.35
CA MET A 10 -22.77 61.22 5.62
C MET A 10 -22.88 60.54 4.26
N SER A 11 -22.95 61.37 3.23
CA SER A 11 -22.76 60.99 1.83
C SER A 11 -21.31 60.52 1.66
N ALA A 12 -21.09 59.23 1.47
CA ALA A 12 -19.82 58.68 1.04
C ALA A 12 -19.87 58.46 -0.47
N ALA A 13 -19.06 59.22 -1.20
CA ALA A 13 -18.85 59.05 -2.63
C ALA A 13 -18.28 57.64 -2.89
N CYS A 14 -18.97 56.85 -3.73
CA CYS A 14 -18.43 55.63 -4.32
C CYS A 14 -17.31 56.01 -5.29
N ALA A 15 -16.09 56.12 -4.78
CA ALA A 15 -14.91 55.90 -5.60
C ALA A 15 -14.88 54.40 -5.92
N ALA A 16 -15.25 54.04 -7.15
CA ALA A 16 -14.96 52.72 -7.69
C ALA A 16 -13.44 52.56 -7.73
N LEU A 17 -12.87 51.99 -6.66
CA LEU A 17 -11.54 51.42 -6.68
C LEU A 17 -11.60 50.25 -7.66
N PHE A 18 -11.25 50.50 -8.92
CA PHE A 18 -10.79 49.45 -9.81
C PHE A 18 -9.52 48.88 -9.19
N VAL A 19 -9.69 47.85 -8.35
CA VAL A 19 -8.60 46.92 -8.04
C VAL A 19 -8.33 46.21 -9.36
N PHE A 20 -7.35 46.71 -10.11
CA PHE A 20 -6.78 45.94 -11.20
C PHE A 20 -6.24 44.64 -10.58
N PRO A 21 -6.66 43.45 -11.04
CA PRO A 21 -5.98 42.23 -10.63
C PRO A 21 -4.49 42.42 -10.95
N ALA A 22 -3.62 42.14 -9.98
CA ALA A 22 -2.18 42.08 -10.23
C ALA A 22 -1.98 41.23 -11.49
N GLY A 23 -1.39 41.82 -12.51
CA GLY A 23 -1.35 41.22 -13.84
C GLY A 23 -0.70 39.85 -13.78
N LEU A 24 -1.42 38.82 -14.23
CA LEU A 24 -0.90 37.52 -14.59
C LEU A 24 0.25 37.74 -15.58
N ARG A 25 1.50 37.70 -15.10
CA ARG A 25 2.69 37.81 -15.94
C ARG A 25 3.34 36.45 -16.04
N ALA A 26 3.20 35.83 -17.21
CA ALA A 26 4.05 34.73 -17.62
C ALA A 26 5.53 35.18 -17.54
N ASP A 27 6.40 34.29 -17.10
CA ASP A 27 7.83 34.57 -17.07
C ASP A 27 8.42 34.63 -18.49
N GLU A 28 9.47 35.43 -18.66
CA GLU A 28 10.15 35.66 -19.94
C GLU A 28 11.54 34.99 -19.97
N ILE A 29 11.96 34.54 -21.15
CA ILE A 29 13.27 33.89 -21.31
C ILE A 29 14.41 34.81 -20.81
N SER A 30 15.40 34.23 -20.14
CA SER A 30 16.49 34.97 -19.47
C SER A 30 16.08 35.82 -18.26
N GLN A 31 14.82 35.76 -17.82
CA GLN A 31 14.42 36.32 -16.53
C GLN A 31 15.22 35.66 -15.41
N ARG A 32 15.74 36.51 -14.51
CA ARG A 32 16.46 36.08 -13.31
C ARG A 32 15.51 36.16 -12.11
N GLN A 33 15.49 35.11 -11.31
CA GLN A 33 14.64 34.99 -10.13
C GLN A 33 15.44 34.41 -8.96
N THR A 34 15.14 34.86 -7.75
CA THR A 34 15.63 34.21 -6.52
C THR A 34 14.57 33.23 -6.04
N PHE A 35 14.97 31.98 -5.83
CA PHE A 35 14.12 30.91 -5.29
C PHE A 35 14.56 30.56 -3.88
N PHE A 36 13.61 30.26 -3.00
CA PHE A 36 13.85 29.52 -1.76
C PHE A 36 14.09 28.04 -2.09
N VAL A 37 15.10 27.45 -1.43
CA VAL A 37 15.51 26.06 -1.60
C VAL A 37 15.73 25.40 -0.25
N ASN A 38 15.70 24.07 -0.22
CA ASN A 38 15.90 23.32 1.00
C ASN A 38 17.39 22.98 1.21
N ALA A 39 17.97 23.53 2.28
CA ALA A 39 19.40 23.37 2.60
C ALA A 39 19.83 21.90 2.85
N LYS A 40 18.90 20.98 3.13
CA LYS A 40 19.21 19.54 3.27
C LYS A 40 19.56 18.88 1.93
N TYR A 41 18.97 19.38 0.83
CA TYR A 41 19.12 18.81 -0.51
C TYR A 41 20.12 19.59 -1.36
N ASP A 42 20.32 20.88 -1.09
CA ASP A 42 21.33 21.70 -1.77
C ASP A 42 22.77 21.26 -1.39
N GLU A 43 23.63 21.06 -2.38
CA GLU A 43 25.03 20.64 -2.19
C GLU A 43 25.85 21.64 -1.33
N PHE A 44 25.43 22.91 -1.29
CA PHE A 44 26.14 23.98 -0.58
C PHE A 44 25.40 24.49 0.67
N ASN A 45 24.37 23.77 1.14
CA ASN A 45 23.51 24.13 2.27
C ASN A 45 22.88 25.53 2.17
N ARG A 46 22.58 26.00 0.95
CA ARG A 46 21.91 27.27 0.70
C ARG A 46 20.43 27.17 1.06
N THR A 47 19.84 28.29 1.47
CA THR A 47 18.38 28.43 1.67
C THR A 47 17.72 29.26 0.57
N THR A 48 18.53 29.88 -0.30
CA THR A 48 18.08 30.58 -1.50
C THR A 48 19.09 30.44 -2.63
N VAL A 49 18.62 30.36 -3.86
CA VAL A 49 19.46 30.37 -5.07
C VAL A 49 19.00 31.43 -6.05
N ASN A 50 19.93 32.01 -6.81
CA ASN A 50 19.60 32.81 -7.98
C ASN A 50 19.60 31.91 -9.20
N ALA A 51 18.51 31.90 -9.96
CA ALA A 51 18.38 31.10 -11.15
C ALA A 51 17.88 31.95 -12.32
N THR A 52 18.25 31.53 -13.53
CA THR A 52 17.84 32.18 -14.77
C THR A 52 16.98 31.24 -15.60
N LEU A 53 15.86 31.74 -16.13
CA LEU A 53 14.96 30.98 -17.00
C LEU A 53 15.66 30.68 -18.32
N ARG A 54 15.93 29.40 -18.60
CA ARG A 54 16.67 28.95 -19.79
C ARG A 54 15.78 28.33 -20.87
N HIS A 55 14.59 27.85 -20.51
CA HIS A 55 13.66 27.28 -21.49
C HIS A 55 12.21 27.44 -21.02
N ILE A 56 11.30 27.64 -21.99
CA ILE A 56 9.85 27.71 -21.76
C ILE A 56 9.22 26.69 -22.69
N SER A 57 8.43 25.77 -22.14
CA SER A 57 7.66 24.78 -22.88
C SER A 57 6.16 25.10 -22.80
N GLN A 58 5.30 24.23 -23.35
CA GLN A 58 3.87 24.38 -23.22
C GLN A 58 3.42 24.26 -21.75
N ARG A 59 4.02 23.32 -20.98
CA ARG A 59 3.62 23.00 -19.61
C ARG A 59 4.61 23.43 -18.54
N ALA A 60 5.81 23.89 -18.88
CA ALA A 60 6.82 24.16 -17.87
C ALA A 60 7.76 25.35 -18.15
N TYR A 61 8.30 25.88 -17.06
CA TYR A 61 9.43 26.79 -17.02
C TYR A 61 10.67 26.06 -16.50
N PHE A 62 11.80 26.16 -17.19
CA PHE A 62 13.05 25.54 -16.75
C PHE A 62 14.04 26.61 -16.32
N TYR A 63 14.15 26.80 -15.01
CA TYR A 63 15.14 27.66 -14.38
C TYR A 63 16.41 26.86 -14.08
N VAL A 64 17.57 27.49 -14.26
CA VAL A 64 18.86 26.88 -13.93
C VAL A 64 19.58 27.76 -12.94
N ASP A 65 20.07 27.17 -11.84
CA ASP A 65 20.93 27.84 -10.87
C ASP A 65 22.13 28.50 -11.58
N ASP A 66 22.28 29.81 -11.34
CA ASP A 66 23.34 30.60 -11.94
C ASP A 66 24.73 30.08 -11.55
N ARG A 67 24.88 29.49 -10.34
CA ARG A 67 26.13 28.91 -9.87
C ARG A 67 26.53 27.73 -10.77
N PHE A 68 25.67 26.73 -10.88
CA PHE A 68 25.87 25.58 -11.76
C PHE A 68 26.18 26.04 -13.19
N TRP A 69 25.35 26.93 -13.73
CA TRP A 69 25.49 27.43 -15.10
C TRP A 69 26.84 28.12 -15.36
N SER A 70 27.30 28.94 -14.42
CA SER A 70 28.57 29.67 -14.52
C SER A 70 29.80 28.78 -14.40
N GLY A 71 29.66 27.60 -13.77
CA GLY A 71 30.72 26.59 -13.68
C GLY A 71 30.95 25.82 -14.97
N LEU A 72 30.00 25.88 -15.91
CA LEU A 72 30.08 25.18 -17.19
C LEU A 72 30.90 25.96 -18.23
N SER A 73 31.63 25.23 -19.08
CA SER A 73 32.18 25.79 -20.32
C SER A 73 31.06 26.10 -21.31
N ALA A 74 31.34 26.90 -22.34
CA ALA A 74 30.38 27.17 -23.42
C ALA A 74 29.85 25.87 -24.07
N PHE A 75 30.71 24.86 -24.21
CA PHE A 75 30.30 23.53 -24.68
C PHE A 75 29.36 22.83 -23.69
N GLY A 76 29.64 22.91 -22.39
CA GLY A 76 28.76 22.38 -21.34
C GLY A 76 27.40 23.07 -21.31
N GLN A 77 27.37 24.40 -21.42
CA GLN A 77 26.13 25.18 -21.49
C GLN A 77 25.26 24.78 -22.70
N ASN A 78 25.87 24.56 -23.86
CA ASN A 78 25.15 24.07 -25.04
C ASN A 78 24.56 22.67 -24.80
N LYS A 79 25.34 21.74 -24.25
CA LYS A 79 24.84 20.39 -23.89
C LYS A 79 23.67 20.43 -22.91
N ILE A 80 23.77 21.26 -21.87
CA ILE A 80 22.69 21.42 -20.89
C ILE A 80 21.46 22.06 -21.54
N THR A 81 21.63 23.04 -22.44
CA THR A 81 20.51 23.63 -23.18
C THR A 81 19.77 22.59 -24.04
N GLU A 82 20.52 21.74 -24.73
CA GLU A 82 19.97 20.63 -25.52
C GLU A 82 19.21 19.65 -24.61
N ALA A 83 19.82 19.22 -23.50
CA ALA A 83 19.19 18.32 -22.54
C ALA A 83 17.90 18.90 -21.91
N ILE A 84 17.88 20.21 -21.60
CA ILE A 84 16.68 20.90 -21.11
C ILE A 84 15.58 20.89 -22.17
N SER A 85 15.92 21.16 -23.44
CA SER A 85 14.97 21.14 -24.55
C SER A 85 14.37 19.73 -24.76
N GLU A 86 15.19 18.69 -24.60
CA GLU A 86 14.73 17.30 -24.65
C GLU A 86 13.82 16.97 -23.48
N LEU A 87 14.19 17.33 -22.25
CA LEU A 87 13.40 17.11 -21.05
C LEU A 87 12.07 17.88 -21.08
N ALA A 88 12.07 19.11 -21.59
CA ALA A 88 10.87 19.92 -21.78
C ALA A 88 9.87 19.25 -22.74
N ARG A 89 10.38 18.74 -23.87
CA ARG A 89 9.57 18.00 -24.84
C ARG A 89 9.05 16.68 -24.28
N GLU A 90 9.85 16.00 -23.48
CA GLU A 90 9.45 14.76 -22.80
C GLU A 90 8.37 15.04 -21.75
N PHE A 91 8.50 16.15 -21.01
CA PHE A 91 7.51 16.58 -20.04
C PHE A 91 6.17 16.90 -20.70
N ASP A 92 6.17 17.73 -21.74
CA ASP A 92 4.94 18.16 -22.42
C ASP A 92 4.21 17.00 -23.12
N ASN A 93 4.95 16.06 -23.74
CA ASN A 93 4.36 15.06 -24.62
C ASN A 93 4.14 13.68 -23.99
N ASN A 94 4.81 13.38 -22.86
CA ASN A 94 4.72 12.07 -22.21
C ASN A 94 4.46 12.20 -20.71
N ILE A 95 5.40 12.78 -19.94
CA ILE A 95 5.31 12.78 -18.46
C ILE A 95 4.03 13.45 -17.98
N TYR A 96 3.75 14.67 -18.45
CA TYR A 96 2.58 15.44 -18.03
C TYR A 96 1.26 14.74 -18.40
N PRO A 97 0.97 14.42 -19.69
CA PRO A 97 -0.31 13.81 -20.05
C PRO A 97 -0.54 12.44 -19.41
N GLU A 98 0.46 11.56 -19.36
CA GLU A 98 0.31 10.22 -18.76
C GLU A 98 0.11 10.31 -17.24
N SER A 99 0.88 11.17 -16.56
CA SER A 99 0.73 11.39 -15.11
C SER A 99 -0.63 11.97 -14.77
N VAL A 100 -1.09 12.99 -15.50
CA VAL A 100 -2.40 13.61 -15.24
C VAL A 100 -3.54 12.63 -15.51
N ALA A 101 -3.43 11.81 -16.57
CA ALA A 101 -4.43 10.80 -16.90
C ALA A 101 -4.57 9.75 -15.79
N TYR A 102 -3.46 9.26 -15.24
CA TYR A 102 -3.48 8.20 -14.24
C TYR A 102 -3.73 8.74 -12.81
N TRP A 103 -2.97 9.74 -12.38
CA TRP A 103 -2.97 10.25 -11.00
C TRP A 103 -4.08 11.29 -10.73
N GLY A 104 -4.49 12.04 -11.75
CA GLY A 104 -5.25 13.28 -11.61
C GLY A 104 -4.36 14.52 -11.81
N ALA A 105 -4.93 15.71 -11.66
CA ALA A 105 -4.23 16.97 -11.93
C ALA A 105 -3.48 17.52 -10.72
N GLU A 106 -2.41 18.26 -10.99
CA GLU A 106 -1.82 19.29 -10.13
C GLU A 106 -2.74 20.51 -9.99
N PRO A 107 -2.44 21.49 -9.12
CA PRO A 107 -3.17 22.76 -9.11
C PRO A 107 -2.95 23.48 -10.45
N ASN A 108 -4.02 23.75 -11.20
CA ASN A 108 -3.92 24.40 -12.50
C ASN A 108 -5.19 25.24 -12.81
N PRO A 109 -5.09 26.59 -12.88
CA PRO A 109 -3.88 27.37 -12.67
C PRO A 109 -3.39 27.27 -11.24
N GLY A 110 -2.11 27.55 -11.08
CA GLY A 110 -1.36 27.52 -9.86
C GLY A 110 -1.69 28.61 -8.85
N VAL A 111 -0.98 28.62 -7.72
CA VAL A 111 -1.14 29.63 -6.66
C VAL A 111 -0.81 31.06 -7.12
N ASP A 112 0.07 31.21 -8.12
CA ASP A 112 0.38 32.47 -8.81
C ASP A 112 -0.55 32.78 -10.00
N GLY A 113 -1.45 31.86 -10.33
CA GLY A 113 -2.36 31.96 -11.46
C GLY A 113 -1.75 31.53 -12.81
N ASP A 114 -0.52 31.03 -12.86
CA ASP A 114 0.07 30.45 -14.08
C ASP A 114 -0.30 28.97 -14.20
N SER A 115 -0.42 28.48 -15.43
CA SER A 115 -0.73 27.07 -15.73
C SER A 115 0.52 26.19 -15.93
N ARG A 116 1.72 26.79 -15.91
CA ARG A 116 2.99 26.09 -16.10
C ARG A 116 3.62 25.70 -14.77
N VAL A 117 4.12 24.47 -14.72
CA VAL A 117 4.96 23.98 -13.63
C VAL A 117 6.37 24.59 -13.73
N THR A 118 6.93 25.02 -12.61
CA THR A 118 8.33 25.47 -12.57
C THR A 118 9.26 24.31 -12.23
N VAL A 119 10.23 24.03 -13.10
CA VAL A 119 11.31 23.07 -12.86
C VAL A 119 12.58 23.85 -12.56
N LEU A 120 13.09 23.73 -11.34
CA LEU A 120 14.38 24.32 -10.95
C LEU A 120 15.49 23.27 -11.02
N LEU A 121 16.47 23.52 -11.89
CA LEU A 121 17.68 22.72 -12.03
C LEU A 121 18.77 23.28 -11.11
N GLU A 122 19.11 22.51 -10.10
CA GLU A 122 19.96 22.89 -8.96
C GLU A 122 21.10 21.89 -8.74
N ASP A 123 22.20 22.35 -8.15
CA ASP A 123 23.26 21.50 -7.59
C ASP A 123 22.77 20.81 -6.31
N LEU A 124 22.26 19.59 -6.44
CA LEU A 124 21.79 18.77 -5.32
C LEU A 124 22.88 17.84 -4.79
N VAL A 125 22.77 17.45 -3.52
CA VAL A 125 23.62 16.41 -2.92
C VAL A 125 23.58 15.13 -3.74
N ALA A 126 24.71 14.43 -3.83
CA ALA A 126 24.87 13.25 -4.70
C ALA A 126 23.86 12.11 -4.47
N THR A 127 23.14 12.10 -3.35
CA THR A 127 22.10 11.11 -3.02
C THR A 127 20.69 11.51 -3.47
N ALA A 128 20.49 12.74 -3.97
CA ALA A 128 19.18 13.26 -4.38
C ALA A 128 19.11 13.49 -5.89
N GLY A 129 18.11 12.88 -6.55
CA GLY A 129 17.81 13.12 -7.97
C GLY A 129 16.89 14.32 -8.19
N GLY A 130 16.07 14.63 -7.19
CA GLY A 130 15.12 15.73 -7.14
C GLY A 130 14.50 15.82 -5.75
N TYR A 131 13.66 16.84 -5.55
CA TYR A 131 12.74 16.90 -4.42
C TYR A 131 11.52 17.76 -4.77
N PHE A 132 10.46 17.56 -4.00
CA PHE A 132 9.26 18.38 -3.99
C PHE A 132 9.10 19.03 -2.61
N ASP A 133 8.71 20.31 -2.60
CA ASP A 133 8.38 21.03 -1.38
C ASP A 133 6.99 21.69 -1.54
N GLY A 134 6.02 21.10 -0.85
CA GLY A 134 4.61 21.51 -0.92
C GLY A 134 4.36 22.91 -0.37
N ILE A 135 5.30 23.49 0.37
CA ILE A 135 5.20 24.87 0.87
C ILE A 135 5.01 25.88 -0.27
N ASN A 136 5.56 25.56 -1.45
CA ASN A 136 5.51 26.43 -2.63
C ASN A 136 4.10 26.58 -3.21
N ASN A 137 3.15 25.71 -2.87
CA ASN A 137 1.75 25.79 -3.29
C ASN A 137 0.92 26.79 -2.47
N TYR A 138 1.51 27.45 -1.47
CA TYR A 138 0.83 28.41 -0.60
C TYR A 138 1.31 29.83 -0.86
N ARG A 139 0.49 30.82 -0.51
CA ARG A 139 0.94 32.22 -0.58
C ARG A 139 1.90 32.55 0.56
N ARG A 140 2.71 33.59 0.39
CA ARG A 140 3.68 34.03 1.40
C ARG A 140 3.05 34.52 2.69
N GLU A 141 1.78 34.90 2.67
CA GLU A 141 1.05 35.21 3.91
C GLU A 141 0.82 33.96 4.78
N GLU A 142 0.76 32.77 4.17
CA GLU A 142 0.56 31.48 4.84
C GLU A 142 1.89 30.76 5.09
N ALA A 143 2.86 30.91 4.17
CA ALA A 143 4.18 30.31 4.25
C ALA A 143 5.27 31.26 3.71
N SER A 144 6.01 31.91 4.62
CA SER A 144 6.88 33.06 4.30
C SER A 144 8.01 32.77 3.31
N ASP A 145 8.47 31.53 3.25
CA ASP A 145 9.53 30.98 2.38
C ASP A 145 8.98 30.25 1.16
N SER A 146 7.68 30.39 0.87
CA SER A 146 7.08 29.90 -0.36
C SER A 146 7.59 30.66 -1.59
N ASN A 147 7.91 29.92 -2.65
CA ASN A 147 8.11 30.47 -3.98
C ASN A 147 6.81 30.84 -4.70
N GLN A 148 5.65 30.47 -4.14
CA GLN A 148 4.30 30.71 -4.66
C GLN A 148 4.14 30.20 -6.09
N ARG A 149 4.57 28.97 -6.34
CA ARG A 149 4.58 28.32 -7.66
C ARG A 149 4.45 26.81 -7.49
N GLU A 150 3.72 26.19 -8.39
CA GLU A 150 3.69 24.74 -8.57
C GLU A 150 5.02 24.33 -9.17
N MET A 151 5.92 23.87 -8.31
CA MET A 151 7.32 23.68 -8.68
C MET A 151 7.94 22.40 -8.14
N VAL A 152 8.94 21.93 -8.87
CA VAL A 152 9.76 20.76 -8.54
C VAL A 152 11.23 21.10 -8.74
N TYR A 153 12.09 20.44 -7.98
CA TYR A 153 13.53 20.63 -8.00
C TYR A 153 14.19 19.38 -8.55
N ILE A 154 15.07 19.52 -9.53
CA ILE A 154 15.73 18.41 -10.20
C ILE A 154 17.23 18.64 -10.19
N SER A 155 18.01 17.59 -9.90
CA SER A 155 19.47 17.66 -9.93
C SER A 155 19.94 18.01 -11.34
N ALA A 156 20.69 19.10 -11.47
CA ALA A 156 21.27 19.52 -12.75
C ALA A 156 22.27 18.48 -13.30
N ASP A 157 22.96 17.75 -12.41
CA ASP A 157 23.87 16.67 -12.76
C ASP A 157 23.16 15.47 -13.40
N SER A 158 21.86 15.28 -13.15
CA SER A 158 21.06 14.19 -13.71
C SER A 158 20.73 14.36 -15.20
N LEU A 159 20.97 15.55 -15.76
CA LEU A 159 20.80 15.82 -17.19
C LEU A 159 21.85 15.08 -18.05
N ALA A 160 23.08 14.93 -17.56
CA ALA A 160 24.16 14.25 -18.29
C ALA A 160 23.94 12.73 -18.46
N PRO A 161 23.47 11.97 -17.44
CA PRO A 161 23.09 10.56 -17.60
C PRO A 161 21.66 10.37 -18.14
N ALA A 162 20.95 11.45 -18.53
CA ALA A 162 19.55 11.43 -18.98
C ALA A 162 18.54 10.80 -17.99
N LEU A 163 18.88 10.75 -16.70
CA LEU A 163 17.99 10.28 -15.62
C LEU A 163 16.95 11.33 -15.23
N ALA A 164 17.15 12.59 -15.63
CA ALA A 164 16.27 13.70 -15.30
C ALA A 164 14.80 13.46 -15.68
N LYS A 165 14.50 12.68 -16.73
CA LYS A 165 13.11 12.32 -17.09
C LYS A 165 12.43 11.47 -16.01
N GLU A 166 13.17 10.53 -15.41
CA GLU A 166 12.65 9.66 -14.35
C GLU A 166 12.44 10.45 -13.05
N PHE A 167 13.40 11.31 -12.70
CA PHE A 167 13.26 12.20 -11.54
C PHE A 167 12.15 13.22 -11.73
N LEU A 168 12.01 13.82 -12.92
CA LEU A 168 10.92 14.75 -13.20
C LEU A 168 9.55 14.09 -13.11
N ALA A 169 9.40 12.86 -13.62
CA ALA A 169 8.16 12.10 -13.45
C ALA A 169 7.86 11.80 -11.97
N HIS A 170 8.89 11.44 -11.19
CA HIS A 170 8.78 11.21 -9.75
C HIS A 170 8.34 12.47 -8.99
N GLU A 171 9.03 13.60 -9.16
CA GLU A 171 8.69 14.84 -8.46
C GLU A 171 7.36 15.43 -8.92
N PHE A 172 7.00 15.26 -10.20
CA PHE A 172 5.68 15.68 -10.69
C PHE A 172 4.55 14.86 -10.06
N GLN A 173 4.78 13.57 -9.77
CA GLN A 173 3.81 12.77 -9.02
C GLN A 173 3.58 13.35 -7.62
N HIS A 174 4.62 13.80 -6.91
CA HIS A 174 4.47 14.43 -5.59
C HIS A 174 3.62 15.70 -5.66
N LEU A 175 3.85 16.55 -6.67
CA LEU A 175 3.04 17.76 -6.89
C LEU A 175 1.55 17.42 -7.15
N ILE A 176 1.26 16.42 -7.97
CA ILE A 176 -0.12 15.93 -8.17
C ILE A 176 -0.69 15.39 -6.85
N SER A 177 0.08 14.60 -6.11
CA SER A 177 -0.32 14.00 -4.83
C SER A 177 -0.72 15.07 -3.80
N SER A 178 0.08 16.13 -3.68
CA SER A 178 -0.23 17.27 -2.81
C SER A 178 -1.57 17.91 -3.19
N ASN A 179 -1.88 18.07 -4.48
CA ASN A 179 -3.19 18.57 -4.89
C ASN A 179 -4.33 17.60 -4.53
N GLN A 180 -4.21 16.33 -4.91
CA GLN A 180 -5.28 15.34 -4.76
C GLN A 180 -5.60 15.01 -3.30
N LYS A 181 -4.59 15.04 -2.41
CA LYS A 181 -4.71 14.70 -0.99
C LYS A 181 -4.73 15.92 -0.08
N GLU A 182 -3.71 16.77 -0.14
CA GLU A 182 -3.53 17.82 0.85
C GLU A 182 -4.43 19.03 0.55
N ILE A 183 -4.35 19.59 -0.67
CA ILE A 183 -5.08 20.81 -1.03
C ILE A 183 -6.58 20.52 -1.13
N GLN A 184 -6.98 19.47 -1.85
CA GLN A 184 -8.40 19.20 -2.08
C GLN A 184 -9.13 18.57 -0.88
N LYS A 185 -8.41 17.87 0.01
CA LYS A 185 -9.04 17.10 1.09
C LYS A 185 -8.53 17.42 2.49
N GLY A 186 -7.45 18.19 2.63
CA GLY A 186 -6.82 18.45 3.92
C GLY A 186 -6.21 17.20 4.55
N LEU A 187 -5.78 16.22 3.74
CA LEU A 187 -5.21 14.96 4.21
C LEU A 187 -3.73 14.88 3.88
N SER A 188 -2.88 14.73 4.90
CA SER A 188 -1.46 14.39 4.72
C SER A 188 -1.31 12.88 4.59
N GLU A 189 -0.75 12.42 3.47
CA GLU A 189 -0.56 11.00 3.16
C GLU A 189 0.59 10.40 3.99
N GLU A 190 0.53 9.10 4.27
CA GLU A 190 1.66 8.40 4.86
C GLU A 190 2.84 8.36 3.89
N VAL A 191 4.04 8.73 4.35
CA VAL A 191 5.23 8.93 3.51
C VAL A 191 5.50 7.74 2.60
N TRP A 192 5.46 6.50 3.14
CA TRP A 192 5.74 5.30 2.35
C TRP A 192 4.80 5.12 1.16
N LEU A 193 3.51 5.46 1.29
CA LEU A 193 2.53 5.29 0.23
C LEU A 193 2.64 6.44 -0.78
N ASN A 194 2.97 7.64 -0.32
CA ASN A 194 3.29 8.76 -1.22
C ASN A 194 4.49 8.38 -2.11
N GLU A 195 5.58 7.91 -1.50
CA GLU A 195 6.80 7.51 -2.20
C GLU A 195 6.61 6.25 -3.06
N THR A 196 5.74 5.31 -2.64
CA THR A 196 5.35 4.17 -3.49
C THR A 196 4.72 4.64 -4.80
N ARG A 197 3.91 5.71 -4.79
CA ARG A 197 3.32 6.28 -6.01
C ARG A 197 4.38 6.99 -6.85
N SER A 198 5.26 7.77 -6.24
CA SER A 198 6.35 8.47 -6.93
C SER A 198 7.35 7.50 -7.58
N GLU A 199 7.74 6.43 -6.89
CA GLU A 199 8.58 5.35 -7.43
C GLU A 199 7.90 4.53 -8.53
N TYR A 200 6.56 4.59 -8.62
CA TYR A 200 5.77 3.98 -9.69
C TYR A 200 5.57 4.91 -10.90
N ALA A 201 5.95 6.20 -10.82
CA ALA A 201 5.79 7.15 -11.91
C ALA A 201 6.50 6.69 -13.21
N GLY A 202 7.68 6.05 -13.09
CA GLY A 202 8.41 5.49 -14.24
C GLY A 202 7.66 4.37 -14.98
N ALA A 203 6.74 3.66 -14.31
CA ALA A 203 5.89 2.67 -14.97
C ALA A 203 4.81 3.35 -15.81
N ILE A 204 4.24 4.45 -15.31
CA ILE A 204 3.19 5.22 -15.99
C ILE A 204 3.72 5.87 -17.26
N THR A 205 4.97 6.36 -17.24
CA THR A 205 5.63 6.99 -18.39
C THR A 205 6.36 5.99 -19.29
N SER A 206 6.17 4.69 -19.07
CA SER A 206 6.79 3.59 -19.84
C SER A 206 8.32 3.53 -19.80
N TYR A 207 8.95 4.10 -18.77
CA TYR A 207 10.41 4.07 -18.59
C TYR A 207 10.92 2.79 -17.92
N ASP A 208 10.08 2.07 -17.21
CA ASP A 208 10.47 0.93 -16.38
C ASP A 208 11.33 -0.13 -17.10
N SER A 209 11.04 -0.46 -18.37
CA SER A 209 11.82 -1.45 -19.12
C SER A 209 13.26 -1.00 -19.38
N GLU A 210 13.46 0.28 -19.74
CA GLU A 210 14.78 0.89 -19.92
C GLU A 210 15.47 1.04 -18.55
N SER A 211 14.72 1.55 -17.57
CA SER A 211 15.19 1.83 -16.22
C SER A 211 15.63 0.57 -15.47
N ALA A 212 14.99 -0.58 -15.71
CA ALA A 212 15.39 -1.88 -15.18
C ALA A 212 16.76 -2.36 -15.72
N SER A 213 17.21 -1.83 -16.85
CA SER A 213 18.46 -2.20 -17.53
C SER A 213 19.62 -1.22 -17.30
N GLY A 214 19.51 -0.30 -16.33
CA GLY A 214 20.60 0.61 -15.98
C GLY A 214 20.17 2.00 -15.46
N GLY A 215 18.86 2.26 -15.34
CA GLY A 215 18.30 3.49 -14.77
C GLY A 215 17.96 3.38 -13.28
N VAL A 216 17.04 4.23 -12.81
CA VAL A 216 16.68 4.34 -11.39
C VAL A 216 16.17 3.01 -10.83
N LEU A 217 15.29 2.32 -11.56
CA LEU A 217 14.70 1.04 -11.13
C LEU A 217 15.75 -0.06 -10.98
N SER A 218 16.74 -0.15 -11.86
CA SER A 218 17.83 -1.13 -11.71
C SER A 218 18.57 -0.96 -10.38
N ARG A 219 18.78 0.28 -9.94
CA ARG A 219 19.37 0.61 -8.64
C ARG A 219 18.45 0.20 -7.49
N ARG A 220 17.14 0.46 -7.58
CA ARG A 220 16.16 0.00 -6.57
C ARG A 220 16.14 -1.52 -6.43
N ILE A 221 16.12 -2.24 -7.55
CA ILE A 221 16.17 -3.72 -7.58
C ILE A 221 17.45 -4.23 -6.90
N SER A 222 18.60 -3.64 -7.24
CA SER A 222 19.89 -4.03 -6.65
C SER A 222 19.91 -3.82 -5.12
N ILE A 223 19.46 -2.65 -4.66
CA ILE A 223 19.38 -2.34 -3.23
C ILE A 223 18.45 -3.31 -2.51
N PHE A 224 17.24 -3.52 -3.04
CA PHE A 224 16.26 -4.43 -2.45
C PHE A 224 16.80 -5.86 -2.33
N LYS A 225 17.46 -6.38 -3.38
CA LYS A 225 18.06 -7.72 -3.34
C LYS A 225 19.18 -7.83 -2.31
N SER A 226 19.92 -6.74 -2.06
CA SER A 226 21.01 -6.71 -1.06
C SER A 226 20.50 -6.57 0.37
N SER A 227 19.39 -5.86 0.57
CA SER A 227 18.82 -5.52 1.88
C SER A 227 17.28 -5.60 1.86
N PRO A 228 16.70 -6.82 1.73
CA PRO A 228 15.26 -6.96 1.56
C PRO A 228 14.45 -6.81 2.85
N SER A 229 15.10 -6.93 4.02
CA SER A 229 14.45 -6.87 5.33
C SER A 229 14.49 -5.48 5.93
N ASP A 230 13.86 -4.53 5.25
CA ASP A 230 13.64 -3.17 5.75
C ASP A 230 12.16 -2.98 6.13
N SER A 231 11.85 -1.98 6.94
CA SER A 231 10.45 -1.63 7.22
C SER A 231 9.84 -0.96 5.99
N LEU A 232 8.57 -1.27 5.69
CA LEU A 232 7.85 -0.51 4.68
C LEU A 232 7.43 0.89 5.17
N ILE A 233 7.13 1.04 6.47
CA ILE A 233 6.44 2.24 6.98
C ILE A 233 7.31 3.12 7.88
N GLU A 234 8.38 2.59 8.47
CA GLU A 234 9.39 3.41 9.14
C GLU A 234 10.25 4.06 8.07
N TRP A 235 10.32 5.39 8.07
CA TRP A 235 10.92 6.15 6.97
C TRP A 235 12.06 7.06 7.45
N PRO A 236 13.26 6.52 7.73
CA PRO A 236 14.45 7.32 8.04
C PRO A 236 15.00 8.05 6.81
N ASN A 237 14.38 7.90 5.63
CA ASN A 237 14.71 8.56 4.38
C ASN A 237 16.07 8.10 3.81
N VAL A 238 16.23 6.78 3.74
CA VAL A 238 17.42 6.08 3.21
C VAL A 238 17.08 5.26 1.98
N ALA A 239 18.10 4.85 1.22
CA ALA A 239 17.90 4.22 -0.10
C ALA A 239 17.14 2.89 -0.07
N THR A 240 17.10 2.18 1.07
CA THR A 240 16.33 0.93 1.23
C THR A 240 14.82 1.19 1.29
N ASP A 241 14.39 2.28 1.93
CA ASP A 241 12.97 2.69 2.02
C ASP A 241 12.36 2.80 0.60
N TYR A 242 13.03 3.56 -0.27
CA TYR A 242 12.62 3.73 -1.66
C TYR A 242 12.64 2.42 -2.46
N ALA A 243 13.59 1.51 -2.15
CA ALA A 243 13.65 0.22 -2.82
C ALA A 243 12.46 -0.67 -2.45
N GLN A 244 12.05 -0.69 -1.16
CA GLN A 244 10.83 -1.38 -0.72
C GLN A 244 9.60 -0.82 -1.43
N ALA A 245 9.43 0.50 -1.40
CA ALA A 245 8.32 1.21 -2.03
C ALA A 245 8.25 0.93 -3.55
N ALA A 246 9.38 0.99 -4.25
CA ALA A 246 9.48 0.74 -5.69
C ALA A 246 9.01 -0.67 -6.09
N LEU A 247 9.45 -1.70 -5.35
CA LEU A 247 9.04 -3.08 -5.65
C LEU A 247 7.60 -3.37 -5.22
N LEU A 248 7.17 -2.87 -4.05
CA LEU A 248 5.79 -3.04 -3.63
C LEU A 248 4.82 -2.38 -4.60
N GLY A 249 5.09 -1.15 -5.04
CA GLY A 249 4.25 -0.41 -6.00
C GLY A 249 4.02 -1.17 -7.31
N ARG A 250 5.07 -1.82 -7.83
CA ARG A 250 5.00 -2.65 -9.04
C ARG A 250 4.25 -3.96 -8.79
N TYR A 251 4.48 -4.59 -7.65
CA TYR A 251 3.74 -5.79 -7.24
C TYR A 251 2.24 -5.52 -7.12
N ILE A 252 1.83 -4.52 -6.34
CA ILE A 252 0.40 -4.25 -6.12
C ILE A 252 -0.28 -3.78 -7.40
N SER A 253 0.35 -2.94 -8.22
CA SER A 253 -0.24 -2.47 -9.47
C SER A 253 -0.34 -3.60 -10.51
N GLY A 254 0.56 -4.58 -10.45
CA GLY A 254 0.51 -5.78 -11.29
C GLY A 254 -0.63 -6.74 -10.95
N HIS A 255 -1.15 -6.67 -9.72
CA HIS A 255 -2.13 -7.62 -9.18
C HIS A 255 -3.49 -7.00 -8.85
N TYR A 256 -3.55 -5.68 -8.73
CA TYR A 256 -4.72 -4.89 -8.37
C TYR A 256 -4.79 -3.65 -9.25
N GLU A 257 -5.58 -3.74 -10.31
CA GLU A 257 -5.72 -2.68 -11.30
C GLU A 257 -6.16 -1.35 -10.66
N ASN A 258 -5.51 -0.24 -11.04
CA ASN A 258 -5.82 1.13 -10.59
C ASN A 258 -5.74 1.38 -9.07
N ILE A 259 -5.18 0.46 -8.28
CA ILE A 259 -5.10 0.62 -6.82
C ILE A 259 -4.39 1.91 -6.40
N LEU A 260 -3.28 2.27 -7.07
CA LEU A 260 -2.55 3.49 -6.76
C LEU A 260 -3.29 4.75 -7.25
N ALA A 261 -3.89 4.72 -8.43
CA ALA A 261 -4.66 5.82 -9.02
C ALA A 261 -5.96 6.15 -8.28
N GLU A 262 -6.60 5.16 -7.62
CA GLU A 262 -7.83 5.38 -6.86
C GLU A 262 -7.55 5.72 -5.40
N THR A 263 -6.54 5.12 -4.79
CA THR A 263 -6.21 5.41 -3.39
C THR A 263 -5.69 6.84 -3.20
N ILE A 264 -5.03 7.43 -4.20
CA ILE A 264 -4.63 8.86 -4.16
C ILE A 264 -5.86 9.80 -4.07
N LYS A 265 -7.03 9.36 -4.56
CA LYS A 265 -8.29 10.14 -4.55
C LYS A 265 -9.20 9.77 -3.37
N SER A 266 -8.81 8.83 -2.52
CA SER A 266 -9.62 8.39 -1.38
C SER A 266 -9.59 9.41 -0.22
N ASN A 267 -10.55 9.31 0.70
CA ASN A 267 -10.63 10.13 1.92
C ASN A 267 -9.91 9.48 3.12
N SER A 268 -9.05 8.49 2.84
CA SER A 268 -8.26 7.76 3.83
C SER A 268 -6.79 7.76 3.39
N ILE A 269 -5.88 7.48 4.30
CA ILE A 269 -4.44 7.48 4.06
C ILE A 269 -3.85 6.10 4.31
N GLY A 270 -2.65 5.86 3.78
CA GLY A 270 -1.86 4.67 4.06
C GLY A 270 -2.60 3.36 3.81
N ILE A 271 -2.38 2.41 4.73
CA ILE A 271 -2.96 1.06 4.68
C ILE A 271 -4.50 1.08 4.70
N ALA A 272 -5.11 2.02 5.42
CA ALA A 272 -6.57 2.15 5.48
C ALA A 272 -7.15 2.44 4.08
N SER A 273 -6.49 3.29 3.29
CA SER A 273 -6.91 3.61 1.93
C SER A 273 -6.92 2.39 1.00
N ILE A 274 -5.91 1.52 1.12
CA ILE A 274 -5.78 0.28 0.35
C ILE A 274 -6.86 -0.73 0.77
N ASN A 275 -7.08 -0.91 2.07
CA ASN A 275 -8.12 -1.81 2.58
C ASN A 275 -9.52 -1.36 2.12
N GLU A 276 -9.80 -0.06 2.12
CA GLU A 276 -11.05 0.46 1.57
C GLU A 276 -11.18 0.21 0.08
N PHE A 277 -10.11 0.40 -0.70
CA PHE A 277 -10.12 0.07 -2.13
C PHE A 277 -10.45 -1.41 -2.35
N LEU A 278 -9.77 -2.32 -1.64
CA LEU A 278 -9.97 -3.76 -1.74
C LEU A 278 -11.43 -4.14 -1.43
N ALA A 279 -11.98 -3.64 -0.33
CA ALA A 279 -13.36 -3.88 0.06
C ALA A 279 -14.38 -3.35 -0.96
N ARG A 280 -14.16 -2.14 -1.51
CA ARG A 280 -15.03 -1.57 -2.55
C ARG A 280 -14.99 -2.38 -3.85
N ARG A 281 -13.84 -3.00 -4.15
CA ARG A 281 -13.65 -3.90 -5.29
C ARG A 281 -14.11 -5.34 -5.03
N GLY A 282 -14.72 -5.61 -3.87
CA GLY A 282 -15.23 -6.93 -3.50
C GLY A 282 -14.16 -7.95 -3.15
N ASN A 283 -12.91 -7.52 -2.91
CA ASN A 283 -11.85 -8.39 -2.44
C ASN A 283 -12.02 -8.64 -0.94
N THR A 284 -11.91 -9.90 -0.53
CA THR A 284 -11.87 -10.28 0.88
C THR A 284 -10.49 -10.10 1.50
N GLU A 285 -9.45 -9.99 0.65
CA GLU A 285 -8.07 -9.73 1.07
C GLU A 285 -7.94 -8.33 1.70
N ARG A 286 -7.05 -8.24 2.68
CA ARG A 286 -6.58 -6.98 3.25
C ARG A 286 -5.11 -6.76 2.88
N PHE A 287 -4.60 -5.59 3.22
CA PHE A 287 -3.19 -5.25 2.99
C PHE A 287 -2.22 -6.26 3.63
N GLU A 288 -2.58 -6.89 4.76
CA GLU A 288 -1.77 -7.95 5.36
C GLU A 288 -1.59 -9.16 4.44
N ASN A 289 -2.64 -9.55 3.68
CA ASN A 289 -2.58 -10.64 2.72
C ASN A 289 -1.73 -10.22 1.50
N ILE A 290 -1.87 -8.97 1.04
CA ILE A 290 -1.01 -8.41 -0.03
C ILE A 290 0.47 -8.48 0.38
N PHE A 291 0.78 -7.98 1.57
CA PHE A 291 2.15 -7.96 2.09
C PHE A 291 2.69 -9.39 2.22
N ALA A 292 1.91 -10.32 2.78
CA ALA A 292 2.32 -11.72 2.87
C ALA A 292 2.60 -12.34 1.48
N ASN A 293 1.70 -12.17 0.51
CA ASN A 293 1.89 -12.68 -0.84
C ASN A 293 3.12 -12.04 -1.52
N TRP A 294 3.33 -10.74 -1.33
CA TRP A 294 4.51 -10.03 -1.83
C TRP A 294 5.81 -10.59 -1.24
N THR A 295 5.84 -10.91 0.06
CA THR A 295 7.04 -11.51 0.67
C THR A 295 7.37 -12.88 0.10
N VAL A 296 6.36 -13.66 -0.29
CA VAL A 296 6.55 -14.94 -0.98
C VAL A 296 7.00 -14.70 -2.42
N ALA A 297 6.39 -13.75 -3.12
CA ALA A 297 6.77 -13.38 -4.49
C ALA A 297 8.24 -12.95 -4.58
N ASN A 298 8.74 -12.20 -3.61
CA ASN A 298 10.16 -11.82 -3.55
C ASN A 298 11.10 -13.01 -3.35
N TYR A 299 10.61 -14.08 -2.70
CA TYR A 299 11.43 -15.24 -2.34
C TYR A 299 11.45 -16.34 -3.40
N ILE A 300 10.34 -16.58 -4.10
CA ILE A 300 10.24 -17.65 -5.12
C ILE A 300 9.99 -17.13 -6.54
N ASN A 301 9.32 -15.99 -6.67
CA ASN A 301 8.89 -15.35 -7.92
C ASN A 301 8.38 -16.34 -8.98
N SER A 302 7.38 -17.14 -8.61
CA SER A 302 6.80 -18.17 -9.47
C SER A 302 5.28 -18.16 -9.36
N ALA A 303 4.61 -18.13 -10.51
CA ALA A 303 3.15 -18.22 -10.61
C ALA A 303 2.63 -19.67 -10.61
N SER A 304 3.50 -20.69 -10.48
CA SER A 304 3.14 -22.11 -10.67
C SER A 304 2.01 -22.59 -9.76
N THR A 305 1.99 -22.15 -8.51
CA THR A 305 0.99 -22.54 -7.51
C THR A 305 -0.02 -21.46 -7.20
N ASN A 306 0.40 -20.20 -7.24
CA ASN A 306 -0.46 -19.04 -7.05
C ASN A 306 0.08 -17.88 -7.88
N PRO A 307 -0.71 -17.27 -8.79
CA PRO A 307 -0.29 -16.10 -9.54
C PRO A 307 0.20 -14.93 -8.68
N LYS A 308 -0.28 -14.83 -7.43
CA LYS A 308 0.14 -13.78 -6.48
C LYS A 308 1.58 -13.98 -5.97
N PHE A 309 2.25 -15.11 -6.26
CA PHE A 309 3.63 -15.38 -5.86
C PHE A 309 4.66 -15.05 -6.93
N SER A 310 4.30 -14.22 -7.91
CA SER A 310 5.24 -13.61 -8.83
C SER A 310 4.93 -12.15 -9.08
N TYR A 311 5.91 -11.44 -9.65
CA TYR A 311 5.65 -10.20 -10.37
C TYR A 311 4.97 -10.50 -11.71
N THR A 312 4.18 -9.55 -12.22
CA THR A 312 3.54 -9.67 -13.53
C THR A 312 4.34 -8.99 -14.64
N GLN A 313 5.29 -8.13 -14.26
CA GLN A 313 6.14 -7.39 -15.19
C GLN A 313 7.36 -8.22 -15.59
N GLU A 314 7.63 -8.29 -16.90
CA GLU A 314 8.70 -9.09 -17.48
C GLU A 314 10.10 -8.72 -16.94
N TYR A 315 10.35 -7.43 -16.73
CA TYR A 315 11.63 -6.93 -16.21
C TYR A 315 11.84 -7.23 -14.70
N LEU A 316 10.84 -7.81 -14.02
CA LEU A 316 10.94 -8.25 -12.63
C LEU A 316 10.84 -9.78 -12.47
N LYS A 317 10.75 -10.56 -13.57
CA LYS A 317 10.56 -12.02 -13.51
C LYS A 317 11.71 -12.78 -12.83
N ASP A 318 12.90 -12.20 -12.84
CA ASP A 318 14.13 -12.80 -12.30
C ASP A 318 14.47 -12.24 -10.90
N ILE A 319 13.55 -11.49 -10.27
CA ILE A 319 13.72 -11.07 -8.88
C ILE A 319 13.62 -12.29 -7.99
N GLN A 320 14.67 -12.53 -7.23
CA GLN A 320 14.68 -13.50 -6.15
C GLN A 320 15.65 -13.01 -5.09
N ILE A 321 15.20 -12.97 -3.83
CA ILE A 321 16.03 -12.57 -2.70
C ILE A 321 16.64 -13.80 -2.01
N ASN A 322 17.76 -13.60 -1.33
CA ASN A 322 18.33 -14.61 -0.45
C ASN A 322 17.63 -14.57 0.92
N PRO A 323 17.53 -15.71 1.64
CA PRO A 323 17.08 -15.71 3.02
C PRO A 323 17.96 -14.78 3.89
N SER A 324 17.33 -13.99 4.75
CA SER A 324 18.01 -13.18 5.77
C SER A 324 18.76 -14.05 6.78
N ARG A 325 18.28 -15.27 7.02
CA ARG A 325 18.92 -16.28 7.88
C ARG A 325 18.69 -17.68 7.34
N VAL A 326 19.70 -18.54 7.45
CA VAL A 326 19.59 -19.99 7.21
C VAL A 326 19.94 -20.73 8.50
N THR A 327 19.17 -21.73 8.90
CA THR A 327 19.45 -22.57 10.08
C THR A 327 19.10 -24.02 9.80
N ASN A 328 19.85 -24.95 10.39
CA ASN A 328 19.51 -26.38 10.36
C ASN A 328 18.93 -26.75 11.72
N ILE A 329 17.81 -27.48 11.74
CA ILE A 329 17.23 -28.01 12.99
C ILE A 329 17.27 -29.54 12.98
N THR A 330 17.61 -30.11 14.13
CA THR A 330 17.72 -31.56 14.32
C THR A 330 16.69 -32.06 15.33
N ALA A 331 16.28 -33.30 15.15
CA ALA A 331 15.48 -34.04 16.11
C ALA A 331 16.17 -34.16 17.47
N GLY A 332 15.37 -34.21 18.55
CA GLY A 332 15.86 -34.40 19.93
C GLY A 332 16.39 -33.12 20.62
N SER A 333 16.24 -31.95 20.00
CA SER A 333 16.53 -30.65 20.62
C SER A 333 15.40 -29.67 20.37
N ASP A 334 15.11 -28.86 21.39
CA ASP A 334 14.23 -27.71 21.26
C ASP A 334 15.02 -26.54 20.67
N HIS A 335 14.43 -25.86 19.70
CA HIS A 335 15.03 -24.70 19.02
C HIS A 335 14.26 -23.44 19.39
N SER A 336 14.96 -22.33 19.61
CA SER A 336 14.36 -21.03 19.93
C SER A 336 15.06 -19.94 19.13
N PHE A 337 14.28 -19.14 18.41
CA PHE A 337 14.78 -18.07 17.55
C PHE A 337 14.12 -16.75 17.91
N SER A 338 14.93 -15.72 18.08
CA SER A 338 14.46 -14.36 18.38
C SER A 338 14.67 -13.44 17.19
N TYR A 339 13.72 -12.54 16.98
CA TYR A 339 13.72 -11.55 15.91
C TYR A 339 13.39 -10.18 16.50
N SER A 340 14.09 -9.15 16.04
CA SER A 340 13.72 -7.74 16.26
C SER A 340 13.13 -7.22 14.96
N LEU A 341 11.84 -6.90 14.99
CA LEU A 341 11.09 -6.51 13.80
C LEU A 341 10.56 -5.09 14.01
N GLU A 342 10.82 -4.23 13.05
CA GLU A 342 10.07 -2.99 12.86
C GLU A 342 8.69 -3.31 12.23
N PRO A 343 7.71 -2.41 12.36
CA PRO A 343 6.39 -2.60 11.74
C PRO A 343 6.54 -2.83 10.24
N TRP A 344 5.77 -3.77 9.68
CA TRP A 344 5.80 -4.12 8.25
C TRP A 344 7.20 -4.44 7.70
N ARG A 345 8.09 -4.95 8.55
CA ARG A 345 9.35 -5.56 8.13
C ARG A 345 9.18 -7.06 7.98
N ALA A 346 9.55 -7.57 6.81
CA ALA A 346 9.62 -9.01 6.57
C ALA A 346 11.03 -9.55 6.82
N TYR A 347 11.12 -10.76 7.40
CA TYR A 347 12.41 -11.41 7.69
C TYR A 347 12.41 -12.86 7.19
N TRP A 348 13.21 -13.20 6.18
CA TRP A 348 13.18 -14.53 5.57
C TRP A 348 14.12 -15.49 6.31
N HIS A 349 13.57 -16.34 7.17
CA HIS A 349 14.33 -17.37 7.89
C HIS A 349 14.10 -18.74 7.27
N LYS A 350 15.07 -19.21 6.48
CA LYS A 350 15.08 -20.55 5.92
C LYS A 350 15.58 -21.57 6.94
N ILE A 351 14.81 -22.63 7.14
CA ILE A 351 15.08 -23.71 8.07
C ILE A 351 15.20 -24.99 7.28
N ASN A 352 16.38 -25.61 7.32
CA ASN A 352 16.62 -26.93 6.75
C ASN A 352 16.35 -27.99 7.81
N VAL A 353 15.77 -29.10 7.37
CA VAL A 353 15.37 -30.22 8.22
C VAL A 353 16.00 -31.50 7.70
N ASP A 354 16.10 -32.51 8.56
CA ASP A 354 16.48 -33.85 8.13
C ASP A 354 15.29 -34.48 7.36
N SER A 355 15.47 -34.71 6.06
CA SER A 355 14.42 -35.29 5.22
C SER A 355 13.98 -36.70 5.63
N SER A 356 14.80 -37.42 6.40
CA SER A 356 14.47 -38.74 6.93
C SER A 356 13.59 -38.68 8.20
N GLU A 357 13.51 -37.52 8.85
CA GLU A 357 12.71 -37.32 10.04
C GLU A 357 11.24 -37.08 9.67
N THR A 358 10.40 -38.05 9.96
CA THR A 358 8.97 -38.03 9.57
C THR A 358 8.08 -37.31 10.60
N ARG A 359 8.62 -37.02 11.78
CA ARG A 359 7.90 -36.28 12.83
C ARG A 359 7.59 -34.85 12.38
N ALA A 360 6.41 -34.37 12.79
CA ALA A 360 6.05 -32.98 12.54
C ALA A 360 6.91 -32.05 13.40
N ILE A 361 7.07 -30.81 12.95
CA ILE A 361 7.73 -29.75 13.70
C ILE A 361 6.64 -28.84 14.25
N LYS A 362 6.49 -28.85 15.58
CA LYS A 362 5.61 -27.94 16.29
C LYS A 362 6.27 -26.58 16.40
N ILE A 363 5.54 -25.53 16.01
CA ILE A 363 5.93 -24.13 16.12
C ILE A 363 5.07 -23.46 17.18
N SER A 364 5.69 -22.65 18.03
CA SER A 364 4.97 -21.86 19.04
C SER A 364 5.54 -20.46 19.14
N PHE A 365 4.65 -19.47 19.19
CA PHE A 365 4.96 -18.05 19.26
C PHE A 365 3.80 -17.28 19.89
N ASP A 366 3.93 -15.95 20.07
CA ASP A 366 2.82 -15.10 20.46
C ASP A 366 2.05 -14.62 19.21
N PRO A 367 0.81 -15.08 18.97
CA PRO A 367 0.06 -14.73 17.76
C PRO A 367 -0.66 -13.38 17.87
N SER A 368 -0.63 -12.71 19.03
CA SER A 368 -1.44 -11.50 19.26
C SER A 368 -1.00 -10.33 18.39
N LEU A 369 0.31 -10.20 18.15
CA LEU A 369 0.90 -9.11 17.39
C LEU A 369 1.45 -9.54 16.02
N TYR A 370 1.79 -10.82 15.87
CA TYR A 370 2.61 -11.29 14.75
C TYR A 370 1.82 -12.17 13.79
N LYS A 371 2.13 -12.00 12.51
CA LYS A 371 1.81 -12.94 11.45
C LYS A 371 3.11 -13.60 11.01
N ILE A 372 3.03 -14.88 10.68
CA ILE A 372 4.18 -15.64 10.15
C ILE A 372 3.74 -16.27 8.84
N THR A 373 4.18 -15.69 7.73
CA THR A 373 4.01 -16.34 6.42
C THR A 373 4.97 -17.51 6.32
N TYR A 374 4.53 -18.57 5.68
CA TYR A 374 5.25 -19.83 5.53
C TYR A 374 5.28 -20.26 4.07
N ILE A 375 6.39 -20.86 3.66
CA ILE A 375 6.51 -21.60 2.41
C ILE A 375 7.54 -22.72 2.52
N ASP A 376 7.32 -23.86 1.88
CA ASP A 376 8.29 -24.97 1.86
C ASP A 376 8.60 -25.53 0.47
N ASN A 377 9.54 -26.47 0.44
CA ASN A 377 9.97 -27.15 -0.79
C ASN A 377 8.94 -28.15 -1.35
N LEU A 378 7.80 -28.33 -0.68
CA LEU A 378 6.65 -29.10 -1.16
C LEU A 378 5.55 -28.16 -1.69
N GLU A 379 5.89 -26.88 -1.87
CA GLU A 379 5.02 -25.80 -2.36
C GLU A 379 3.84 -25.46 -1.44
N ARG A 380 3.86 -25.94 -0.18
CA ARG A 380 2.88 -25.60 0.84
C ARG A 380 3.18 -24.20 1.35
N ASN A 381 2.14 -23.39 1.56
CA ASN A 381 2.28 -21.99 1.94
C ASN A 381 1.05 -21.50 2.72
N GLY A 382 1.19 -20.35 3.39
CA GLY A 382 0.09 -19.71 4.13
C GLY A 382 0.57 -19.03 5.42
N PHE A 383 -0.36 -18.72 6.32
CA PHE A 383 -0.02 -18.23 7.66
C PHE A 383 0.10 -19.39 8.65
N ILE A 384 1.12 -19.34 9.51
CA ILE A 384 1.28 -20.30 10.60
C ILE A 384 0.32 -19.94 11.75
N SER A 385 -0.49 -20.89 12.19
CA SER A 385 -1.31 -20.80 13.41
C SER A 385 -0.45 -20.94 14.66
N ASN A 386 -1.00 -20.62 15.83
CA ASN A 386 -0.35 -20.91 17.11
C ASN A 386 -1.21 -21.82 18.02
N PRO A 387 -0.72 -23.02 18.40
CA PRO A 387 0.48 -23.65 17.87
C PRO A 387 0.34 -23.97 16.36
N GLY A 388 1.47 -24.02 15.66
CA GLY A 388 1.55 -24.38 14.25
C GLY A 388 2.26 -25.72 14.08
N TYR A 389 1.99 -26.45 13.00
CA TYR A 389 2.62 -27.75 12.76
C TYR A 389 3.07 -27.86 11.31
N ILE A 390 4.35 -28.16 11.11
CA ILE A 390 4.90 -28.48 9.80
C ILE A 390 5.07 -30.00 9.73
N THR A 391 4.21 -30.66 8.98
CA THR A 391 4.29 -32.12 8.81
C THR A 391 5.32 -32.49 7.75
N ASN A 392 5.97 -33.65 7.92
CA ASN A 392 6.80 -34.26 6.88
C ASN A 392 6.17 -35.59 6.43
N PRO A 393 5.26 -35.59 5.43
CA PRO A 393 4.74 -36.82 4.85
C PRO A 393 5.81 -37.59 4.03
N GLY A 394 7.02 -37.06 3.93
CA GLY A 394 8.10 -37.49 3.05
C GLY A 394 8.50 -36.37 2.11
N GLY A 395 9.81 -36.10 1.99
CA GLY A 395 10.35 -35.13 1.04
C GLY A 395 10.46 -33.68 1.54
N LEU A 396 10.03 -33.37 2.77
CA LEU A 396 10.35 -32.07 3.37
C LEU A 396 11.86 -31.98 3.60
N GLN A 397 12.50 -30.98 3.01
CA GLN A 397 13.93 -30.71 3.13
C GLN A 397 14.17 -29.34 3.78
N ASN A 398 13.31 -28.37 3.49
CA ASN A 398 13.40 -27.05 4.06
C ASN A 398 12.06 -26.31 3.99
N PHE A 399 11.90 -25.35 4.88
CA PHE A 399 10.82 -24.38 4.85
C PHE A 399 11.34 -23.00 5.23
N THR A 400 10.59 -21.96 4.92
CA THR A 400 10.95 -20.58 5.23
C THR A 400 9.83 -19.95 6.03
N LEU A 401 10.18 -19.33 7.15
CA LEU A 401 9.28 -18.50 7.94
C LEU A 401 9.57 -17.04 7.67
N ILE A 402 8.52 -16.26 7.49
CA ILE A 402 8.59 -14.83 7.19
C ILE A 402 7.68 -14.10 8.20
N PRO A 403 8.16 -13.88 9.44
CA PRO A 403 7.41 -13.11 10.42
C PRO A 403 7.36 -11.62 10.07
N PHE A 404 6.23 -10.98 10.41
CA PHE A 404 6.04 -9.53 10.39
C PHE A 404 4.92 -9.13 11.38
N HIS A 405 4.76 -7.84 11.66
CA HIS A 405 3.66 -7.29 12.46
C HIS A 405 3.26 -5.88 11.99
N ALA A 406 2.10 -5.41 12.45
CA ALA A 406 1.60 -4.05 12.15
C ALA A 406 1.72 -3.08 13.35
N SER A 407 2.06 -3.57 14.54
CA SER A 407 2.17 -2.73 15.76
C SER A 407 3.24 -1.67 15.63
N VAL A 408 3.00 -0.48 16.21
CA VAL A 408 3.94 0.64 16.23
C VAL A 408 5.24 0.30 16.96
N GLY A 409 6.36 0.77 16.42
CA GLY A 409 7.69 0.60 17.00
C GLY A 409 8.24 -0.82 16.87
N SER A 410 9.52 -0.98 17.20
CA SER A 410 10.21 -2.28 17.13
C SER A 410 9.69 -3.25 18.19
N GLN A 411 9.42 -4.49 17.79
CA GLN A 411 8.90 -5.55 18.65
C GLN A 411 9.77 -6.82 18.57
N ASN A 412 9.89 -7.52 19.70
CA ASN A 412 10.68 -8.76 19.79
C ASN A 412 9.80 -10.00 19.69
N LEU A 413 9.96 -10.77 18.60
CA LEU A 413 9.30 -12.06 18.42
C LEU A 413 10.22 -13.19 18.86
N THR A 414 9.70 -14.16 19.60
CA THR A 414 10.38 -15.45 19.80
C THR A 414 9.55 -16.58 19.20
N ILE A 415 10.16 -17.37 18.33
CA ILE A 415 9.58 -18.59 17.76
C ILE A 415 10.32 -19.79 18.34
N LYS A 416 9.57 -20.70 18.96
CA LYS A 416 10.06 -21.99 19.45
C LYS A 416 9.66 -23.11 18.50
N MET A 417 10.55 -24.07 18.30
CA MET A 417 10.32 -25.22 17.43
C MET A 417 10.82 -26.51 18.07
N ALA A 418 10.03 -27.57 17.98
CA ALA A 418 10.43 -28.90 18.41
C ALA A 418 9.79 -29.97 17.52
N TYR A 419 10.52 -31.06 17.27
CA TYR A 419 9.92 -32.24 16.64
C TYR A 419 8.94 -32.91 17.61
N THR A 420 7.82 -33.40 17.09
CA THR A 420 6.74 -33.99 17.89
C THR A 420 6.15 -35.22 17.22
N ASP A 421 5.71 -36.17 18.04
CA ASP A 421 4.97 -37.35 17.59
C ASP A 421 3.51 -37.01 17.24
N GLU A 422 3.04 -35.79 17.58
CA GLU A 422 1.76 -35.27 17.10
C GLU A 422 1.82 -35.12 15.57
N GLN A 423 0.99 -35.89 14.86
CA GLN A 423 0.84 -35.83 13.40
C GLN A 423 -0.54 -35.29 13.04
N PRO A 424 -0.83 -34.00 13.31
CA PRO A 424 -2.05 -33.39 12.80
C PRO A 424 -2.01 -33.45 11.27
N ALA A 425 -3.15 -33.69 10.62
CA ALA A 425 -3.23 -33.56 9.17
C ALA A 425 -2.74 -32.16 8.81
N ALA A 426 -1.55 -32.06 8.19
CA ALA A 426 -0.86 -30.85 7.73
C ALA A 426 -1.60 -29.54 8.09
N MET A 427 -1.53 -29.11 9.35
CA MET A 427 -2.16 -27.87 9.81
C MET A 427 -1.21 -26.69 9.54
N PHE A 428 -0.81 -26.54 8.27
CA PHE A 428 -0.60 -25.21 7.73
C PHE A 428 -1.99 -24.63 7.77
N GLY A 429 -2.26 -23.76 8.73
CA GLY A 429 -3.60 -23.23 8.92
C GLY A 429 -4.11 -22.84 7.54
N PRO A 430 -5.15 -23.50 7.00
CA PRO A 430 -5.84 -22.83 5.94
C PRO A 430 -6.34 -21.56 6.64
N GLU A 431 -5.96 -20.39 6.11
CA GLU A 431 -6.96 -19.35 6.07
C GLU A 431 -8.07 -19.97 5.21
N LEU A 432 -8.91 -20.78 5.86
CA LEU A 432 -10.16 -21.22 5.28
C LEU A 432 -10.84 -19.87 5.06
N LYS A 433 -10.91 -19.46 3.79
CA LYS A 433 -11.44 -18.16 3.45
C LYS A 433 -12.84 -18.07 4.02
N ASP A 434 -13.23 -16.90 4.50
CA ASP A 434 -14.62 -16.63 4.83
C ASP A 434 -15.49 -17.07 3.63
N GLY A 435 -16.54 -17.84 3.92
CA GLY A 435 -17.36 -18.50 2.91
C GLY A 435 -16.92 -19.93 2.52
N ALA A 436 -15.81 -20.46 3.05
CA ALA A 436 -15.41 -21.85 2.79
C ALA A 436 -16.38 -22.86 3.40
N LEU A 437 -16.67 -23.93 2.66
CA LEU A 437 -17.38 -25.10 3.17
C LEU A 437 -16.41 -26.04 3.88
N ILE A 438 -16.74 -26.38 5.12
CA ILE A 438 -16.00 -27.33 5.95
C ILE A 438 -16.95 -28.43 6.43
N HIS A 439 -16.40 -29.58 6.79
CA HIS A 439 -17.12 -30.60 7.52
C HIS A 439 -16.19 -31.33 8.49
N LYS A 440 -16.77 -31.91 9.53
CA LYS A 440 -16.02 -32.77 10.43
C LYS A 440 -15.75 -34.09 9.73
N GLN A 441 -14.51 -34.57 9.80
CA GLN A 441 -14.10 -35.79 9.12
C GLN A 441 -14.95 -36.98 9.57
N GLY A 442 -15.58 -37.65 8.61
CA GLY A 442 -16.50 -38.77 8.86
C GLY A 442 -17.96 -38.35 9.09
N GLU A 443 -18.27 -37.05 9.11
CA GLU A 443 -19.63 -36.51 9.24
C GLU A 443 -20.09 -35.86 7.92
N PRO A 444 -21.37 -36.07 7.51
CA PRO A 444 -21.92 -35.52 6.26
C PRO A 444 -22.37 -34.06 6.37
N GLU A 445 -22.48 -33.49 7.58
CA GLU A 445 -22.96 -32.13 7.80
C GLU A 445 -21.94 -31.09 7.34
N LEU A 446 -22.40 -30.16 6.49
CA LEU A 446 -21.58 -29.09 5.94
C LEU A 446 -21.83 -27.77 6.67
N TYR A 447 -20.75 -27.04 6.89
CA TYR A 447 -20.74 -25.75 7.56
C TYR A 447 -20.02 -24.74 6.70
N VAL A 448 -20.51 -23.51 6.69
CA VAL A 448 -19.79 -22.35 6.16
C VAL A 448 -19.10 -21.63 7.31
N ILE A 449 -17.94 -21.05 7.07
CA ILE A 449 -17.20 -20.29 8.09
C ILE A 449 -17.14 -18.80 7.77
N GLU A 450 -16.99 -17.99 8.82
CA GLU A 450 -16.70 -16.55 8.75
C GLU A 450 -15.96 -16.15 10.03
N GLY A 451 -14.73 -15.66 9.90
CA GLY A 451 -13.81 -15.42 11.01
C GLY A 451 -13.61 -16.68 11.88
N ARG A 452 -13.99 -16.59 13.16
CA ARG A 452 -13.90 -17.71 14.12
C ARG A 452 -15.18 -18.57 14.21
N TYR A 453 -16.19 -18.29 13.39
CA TYR A 453 -17.49 -18.94 13.47
C TYR A 453 -17.71 -19.96 12.37
N LYS A 454 -18.50 -20.99 12.68
CA LYS A 454 -19.06 -21.93 11.71
C LYS A 454 -20.59 -21.93 11.80
N ARG A 455 -21.27 -22.02 10.67
CA ARG A 455 -22.73 -22.11 10.58
C ARG A 455 -23.14 -23.28 9.72
N TYR A 456 -24.03 -24.11 10.23
CA TYR A 456 -24.59 -25.24 9.49
C TYR A 456 -25.37 -24.75 8.27
N LEU A 457 -25.16 -25.39 7.11
CA LEU A 457 -25.94 -25.16 5.90
C LEU A 457 -26.79 -26.37 5.54
N ARG A 458 -28.09 -26.13 5.35
CA ARG A 458 -29.02 -27.15 4.86
C ARG A 458 -28.69 -27.48 3.40
N PRO A 459 -28.78 -28.75 2.95
CA PRO A 459 -28.42 -29.14 1.58
C PRO A 459 -29.13 -28.32 0.48
N GLU A 460 -30.40 -27.95 0.70
CA GLU A 460 -31.14 -27.09 -0.23
C GLU A 460 -30.60 -25.65 -0.32
N VAL A 461 -30.06 -25.10 0.77
CA VAL A 461 -29.43 -23.78 0.80
C VAL A 461 -28.11 -23.80 0.05
N ILE A 462 -27.30 -24.86 0.22
CA ILE A 462 -26.02 -25.00 -0.50
C ILE A 462 -26.24 -24.96 -2.02
N ARG A 463 -27.30 -25.63 -2.50
CA ARG A 463 -27.69 -25.64 -3.93
C ARG A 463 -28.11 -24.27 -4.47
N MET A 464 -28.44 -23.30 -3.62
CA MET A 464 -28.78 -21.94 -4.04
C MET A 464 -27.54 -21.08 -4.32
N TYR A 465 -26.38 -21.48 -3.80
CA TYR A 465 -25.11 -20.81 -4.01
C TYR A 465 -24.31 -21.52 -5.11
N GLY A 466 -24.34 -20.98 -6.33
CA GLY A 466 -23.68 -21.61 -7.49
C GLY A 466 -22.16 -21.76 -7.38
N HIS A 467 -21.51 -21.13 -6.40
CA HIS A 467 -20.09 -21.25 -6.11
C HIS A 467 -19.76 -22.26 -4.99
N LEU A 468 -20.76 -22.74 -4.26
CA LEU A 468 -20.56 -23.73 -3.20
C LEU A 468 -20.69 -25.14 -3.76
N ASP A 469 -19.63 -25.94 -3.60
CA ASP A 469 -19.59 -27.35 -4.04
C ASP A 469 -19.43 -28.28 -2.83
N PRO A 470 -20.49 -29.04 -2.45
CA PRO A 470 -20.44 -30.04 -1.40
C PRO A 470 -19.31 -31.06 -1.54
N ASN A 471 -18.94 -31.42 -2.78
CA ASN A 471 -17.92 -32.43 -3.03
C ASN A 471 -16.49 -31.89 -2.82
N ARG A 472 -16.35 -30.56 -2.71
CA ARG A 472 -15.09 -29.87 -2.45
C ARG A 472 -15.05 -29.27 -1.05
N ALA A 473 -16.00 -29.63 -0.19
CA ALA A 473 -15.98 -29.23 1.21
C ALA A 473 -14.71 -29.78 1.89
N ILE A 474 -14.14 -28.97 2.78
CA ILE A 474 -12.86 -29.26 3.41
C ILE A 474 -13.11 -30.12 4.65
N ALA A 475 -12.56 -31.33 4.64
CA ALA A 475 -12.61 -32.23 5.79
C ALA A 475 -11.63 -31.75 6.87
N LEU A 476 -12.14 -31.48 8.07
CA LEU A 476 -11.36 -31.09 9.24
C LEU A 476 -11.41 -32.18 10.31
N ASP A 477 -10.30 -32.38 11.04
CA ASP A 477 -10.32 -33.23 12.23
C ASP A 477 -11.22 -32.63 13.32
N ALA A 478 -11.60 -33.46 14.30
CA ALA A 478 -12.54 -33.07 15.36
C ALA A 478 -12.09 -31.83 16.14
N LYS A 479 -10.80 -31.74 16.49
CA LYS A 479 -10.27 -30.64 17.32
C LYS A 479 -10.27 -29.34 16.53
N THR A 480 -9.88 -29.37 15.26
CA THR A 480 -9.86 -28.21 14.37
C THR A 480 -11.27 -27.74 14.06
N PHE A 481 -12.18 -28.66 13.76
CA PHE A 481 -13.58 -28.35 13.55
C PHE A 481 -14.19 -27.70 14.80
N ASP A 482 -13.96 -28.27 15.99
CA ASP A 482 -14.51 -27.79 17.26
C ASP A 482 -13.87 -26.47 17.76
N SER A 483 -12.77 -26.03 17.14
CA SER A 483 -12.18 -24.70 17.41
C SER A 483 -13.02 -23.54 16.88
N TYR A 484 -13.83 -23.76 15.84
CA TYR A 484 -14.78 -22.77 15.33
C TYR A 484 -16.05 -22.75 16.20
N MET A 485 -16.48 -21.56 16.60
CA MET A 485 -17.68 -21.37 17.39
C MET A 485 -18.93 -21.56 16.53
N SER A 486 -19.82 -22.46 16.92
CA SER A 486 -21.09 -22.65 16.22
C SER A 486 -21.99 -21.42 16.39
N THR A 487 -22.53 -20.92 15.28
CA THR A 487 -23.57 -19.91 15.26
C THR A 487 -24.67 -20.29 14.28
N ASN A 488 -25.82 -19.69 14.47
CA ASN A 488 -27.00 -19.83 13.63
C ASN A 488 -27.66 -18.46 13.36
N TYR A 489 -26.94 -17.37 13.62
CA TYR A 489 -27.44 -16.02 13.37
C TYR A 489 -27.14 -15.58 11.95
N VAL A 490 -28.14 -14.99 11.31
CA VAL A 490 -28.05 -14.44 9.97
C VAL A 490 -28.71 -13.07 9.89
N ARG A 491 -28.23 -12.24 8.97
CA ARG A 491 -28.82 -10.94 8.65
C ARG A 491 -28.77 -10.74 7.13
N TYR A 492 -29.80 -10.11 6.60
CA TYR A 492 -29.77 -9.66 5.21
C TYR A 492 -28.93 -8.38 5.07
N ALA A 493 -28.13 -8.27 4.00
CA ALA A 493 -27.18 -7.16 3.82
C ALA A 493 -27.81 -5.77 4.04
N ASN A 494 -29.03 -5.55 3.54
CA ASN A 494 -29.74 -4.27 3.62
C ASN A 494 -30.83 -4.19 4.70
N ASP A 495 -30.85 -5.12 5.67
CA ASP A 495 -31.80 -5.09 6.81
C ASP A 495 -31.02 -5.06 8.14
N GLN A 496 -31.63 -4.47 9.17
CA GLN A 496 -31.10 -4.47 10.54
C GLN A 496 -31.61 -5.65 11.37
N LYS A 497 -32.62 -6.39 10.90
CA LYS A 497 -33.16 -7.56 11.61
C LYS A 497 -32.20 -8.75 11.56
N VAL A 498 -31.86 -9.26 12.74
CA VAL A 498 -31.12 -10.52 12.91
C VAL A 498 -32.12 -11.66 13.13
N TYR A 499 -31.92 -12.75 12.41
CA TYR A 499 -32.69 -13.98 12.56
C TYR A 499 -31.78 -15.08 13.06
N ALA A 500 -32.36 -16.06 13.72
CA ALA A 500 -31.71 -17.30 14.08
C ALA A 500 -32.35 -18.44 13.25
N VAL A 501 -31.54 -19.25 12.56
CA VAL A 501 -32.00 -20.24 11.54
C VAL A 501 -31.71 -21.68 11.93
N TRP A 502 -32.76 -22.50 12.02
CA TRP A 502 -32.67 -23.87 12.56
C TRP A 502 -32.56 -24.93 11.46
N PRO A 503 -32.05 -26.14 11.79
CA PRO A 503 -31.98 -27.27 10.84
C PRO A 503 -33.34 -27.69 10.25
N ASP A 504 -34.44 -27.42 10.95
CA ASP A 504 -35.81 -27.71 10.51
C ASP A 504 -36.32 -26.79 9.38
N GLY A 505 -35.52 -25.80 8.96
CA GLY A 505 -35.87 -24.87 7.90
C GLY A 505 -36.66 -23.66 8.37
N THR A 506 -36.70 -23.38 9.67
CA THR A 506 -37.35 -22.18 10.22
C THR A 506 -36.36 -21.05 10.49
N LYS A 507 -36.85 -19.80 10.41
CA LYS A 507 -36.15 -18.59 10.87
C LYS A 507 -36.95 -17.91 11.98
N HIS A 508 -36.25 -17.52 13.04
CA HIS A 508 -36.82 -16.84 14.20
C HIS A 508 -36.24 -15.44 14.32
N TRP A 509 -37.08 -14.41 14.28
CA TRP A 509 -36.61 -13.04 14.48
C TRP A 509 -36.13 -12.86 15.93
N LEU A 510 -34.91 -12.35 16.12
CA LEU A 510 -34.44 -11.88 17.42
C LEU A 510 -35.10 -10.52 17.72
N GLN A 511 -36.29 -10.57 18.32
CA GLN A 511 -37.05 -9.39 18.69
C GLN A 511 -36.52 -8.83 20.02
N MET A 512 -35.34 -8.21 19.95
CA MET A 512 -34.66 -7.62 21.09
C MET A 512 -33.84 -6.38 20.68
N SER A 513 -33.46 -5.58 21.67
CA SER A 513 -32.59 -4.42 21.42
C SER A 513 -31.13 -4.83 21.21
N ALA A 514 -30.32 -4.00 20.55
CA ALA A 514 -28.88 -4.22 20.43
C ALA A 514 -28.18 -4.36 21.80
N LYS A 515 -28.64 -3.59 22.80
CA LYS A 515 -28.16 -3.71 24.17
C LYS A 515 -28.48 -5.09 24.77
N THR A 516 -29.70 -5.58 24.59
CA THR A 516 -30.12 -6.92 25.05
C THR A 516 -29.32 -8.03 24.37
N PHE A 517 -29.02 -7.89 23.08
CA PHE A 517 -28.19 -8.84 22.34
C PHE A 517 -26.78 -8.92 22.97
N THR A 518 -26.12 -7.78 23.18
CA THR A 518 -24.81 -7.73 23.83
C THR A 518 -24.84 -8.24 25.28
N ASP A 519 -25.81 -7.79 26.08
CA ASP A 519 -25.95 -8.18 27.51
C ASP A 519 -26.23 -9.68 27.69
N SER A 520 -26.80 -10.33 26.68
CA SER A 520 -27.01 -11.79 26.67
C SER A 520 -25.76 -12.60 26.36
N GLY A 521 -24.62 -11.94 26.13
CA GLY A 521 -23.34 -12.59 25.79
C GLY A 521 -23.23 -13.03 24.32
N ARG A 522 -24.17 -12.62 23.46
CA ARG A 522 -24.12 -12.90 22.02
C ARG A 522 -23.11 -11.96 21.35
N ASP A 523 -22.33 -12.50 20.42
CA ASP A 523 -21.31 -11.76 19.69
C ASP A 523 -21.86 -11.23 18.35
N TRP A 524 -21.67 -9.96 18.06
CA TRP A 524 -22.08 -9.34 16.79
C TRP A 524 -21.32 -9.91 15.59
N ASN A 525 -20.09 -10.39 15.79
CA ASN A 525 -19.29 -11.03 14.75
C ASN A 525 -19.78 -12.45 14.40
N SER A 526 -20.77 -12.98 15.13
CA SER A 526 -21.34 -14.32 14.87
C SER A 526 -22.51 -14.30 13.86
N ILE A 527 -22.81 -13.15 13.25
CA ILE A 527 -23.96 -12.95 12.37
C ILE A 527 -23.50 -13.01 10.91
N PHE A 528 -23.94 -14.03 10.18
CA PHE A 528 -23.61 -14.22 8.77
C PHE A 528 -24.49 -13.34 7.88
N ILE A 529 -23.89 -12.67 6.90
CA ILE A 529 -24.65 -11.90 5.90
C ILE A 529 -25.11 -12.84 4.79
N ILE A 530 -26.43 -12.90 4.55
CA ILE A 530 -27.04 -13.80 3.55
C ILE A 530 -27.84 -13.03 2.50
N ASN A 531 -28.08 -13.65 1.35
CA ASN A 531 -28.88 -13.08 0.27
C ASN A 531 -30.40 -13.36 0.43
N ASP A 532 -31.21 -12.73 -0.42
CA ASP A 532 -32.67 -12.88 -0.40
C ASP A 532 -33.13 -14.32 -0.70
N LEU A 533 -32.39 -15.06 -1.53
CA LEU A 533 -32.73 -16.44 -1.88
C LEU A 533 -32.63 -17.36 -0.66
N GLU A 534 -31.52 -17.28 0.08
CA GLU A 534 -31.36 -18.03 1.32
C GLU A 534 -32.36 -17.60 2.38
N LEU A 535 -32.56 -16.29 2.59
CA LEU A 535 -33.50 -15.81 3.61
C LEU A 535 -34.94 -16.30 3.35
N ASN A 536 -35.36 -16.32 2.09
CA ASN A 536 -36.69 -16.77 1.67
C ASN A 536 -36.85 -18.30 1.68
N ALA A 537 -35.75 -19.06 1.70
CA ALA A 537 -35.78 -20.51 1.85
C ALA A 537 -36.27 -20.94 3.25
N TYR A 538 -36.11 -20.09 4.27
CA TYR A 538 -36.54 -20.37 5.63
C TYR A 538 -37.98 -19.92 5.91
N GLN A 539 -38.78 -20.80 6.52
CA GLN A 539 -40.13 -20.47 6.99
C GLN A 539 -40.09 -19.59 8.24
N THR A 540 -40.81 -18.47 8.24
CA THR A 540 -40.86 -17.59 9.40
C THR A 540 -41.61 -18.27 10.55
N SER A 541 -40.99 -18.31 11.72
CA SER A 541 -41.53 -18.89 12.95
C SER A 541 -41.58 -17.85 14.08
N THR A 542 -42.04 -18.26 15.26
CA THR A 542 -42.28 -17.39 16.42
C THR A 542 -41.02 -16.62 16.82
N PRO A 543 -41.07 -15.29 17.05
CA PRO A 543 -39.91 -14.50 17.45
C PRO A 543 -39.30 -14.95 18.78
N ILE A 544 -37.99 -14.73 18.92
CA ILE A 544 -37.23 -14.93 20.17
C ILE A 544 -37.12 -13.58 20.86
N THR A 545 -37.67 -13.46 22.05
CA THR A 545 -37.70 -12.21 22.82
C THR A 545 -36.71 -12.18 23.99
N ARG A 546 -35.92 -13.24 24.22
CA ARG A 546 -34.92 -13.37 25.29
C ARG A 546 -33.68 -14.11 24.80
#